data_AF-A0A961BT43-F1
#
_entry.id   AF-A0A961BT43-F1
#
_cell.length_a   1.000
_cell.length_b   1.000
_cell.length_c   1.000
_cell.angle_alpha   90.00
_cell.angle_beta   90.00
_cell.angle_gamma   90.00
#
_symmetry.space_group_name_H-M   'P 1'
#
loop_
_entity.id
_entity.type
_entity.pdbx_description
1 polymer ?
#
loop_
_entity_poly.entity_id
_entity_poly.type
_entity_poly.pdbx_seq_one_letter_code
_entity_poly.pdbx_strand_id
1 'polypeptide(L)'
;LDDVAGRDVVPLLARTAAAARAATDHLDAEAAMVDPTDAAALRAAPEVMAVLALRRWLRTADPHGHPPDAATLERAMAVVRLERRATEIAGGWRLARRGGRLTLVAPAR
;
A
#
# COMPACT_ATOMS: atom_id res chain seq x y z
N LEU A 1 -18.87 16.21 18.67
CA LEU A 1 -19.31 15.31 17.57
C LEU A 1 -20.70 14.77 17.90
N ASP A 2 -20.89 14.23 19.10
CA ASP A 2 -22.21 13.83 19.61
C ASP A 2 -23.21 14.99 19.68
N ASP A 3 -22.79 16.14 20.21
CA ASP A 3 -23.64 17.34 20.31
C ASP A 3 -24.10 17.88 18.95
N VAL A 4 -23.26 17.76 17.91
CA VAL A 4 -23.60 18.17 16.54
C VAL A 4 -24.51 17.14 15.86
N ALA A 5 -24.31 15.86 16.16
CA ALA A 5 -25.10 14.77 15.60
C ALA A 5 -26.45 14.56 16.32
N GLY A 6 -26.64 15.19 17.49
CA GLY A 6 -27.81 15.00 18.35
C GLY A 6 -27.96 13.57 18.89
N ARG A 7 -26.89 12.78 18.88
CA ARG A 7 -26.85 11.39 19.35
C ARG A 7 -25.42 10.98 19.71
N ASP A 8 -25.30 9.97 20.55
CA ASP A 8 -24.03 9.29 20.77
C ASP A 8 -23.56 8.61 19.47
N VAL A 9 -22.45 9.08 18.90
CA VAL A 9 -21.86 8.56 17.67
C VAL A 9 -20.90 7.40 17.93
N VAL A 10 -20.47 7.17 19.17
CA VAL A 10 -19.46 6.14 19.48
C VAL A 10 -19.91 4.75 19.02
N PRO A 11 -21.14 4.26 19.32
CA PRO A 11 -21.58 2.94 18.88
C PRO A 11 -21.69 2.84 17.35
N LEU A 12 -22.01 3.94 16.68
CA LEU A 12 -22.08 3.97 15.23
C LEU A 12 -20.69 3.87 14.60
N LEU A 13 -19.75 4.70 15.06
CA LEU A 13 -18.37 4.68 14.60
C LEU A 13 -17.71 3.32 14.85
N ALA A 14 -17.96 2.71 16.01
CA ALA A 14 -17.44 1.38 16.35
C ALA A 14 -17.94 0.31 15.37
N ARG A 15 -19.25 0.29 15.06
CA ARG A 15 -19.80 -0.65 14.06
C ARG A 15 -19.24 -0.40 12.66
N THR A 16 -19.15 0.85 12.24
CA THR A 16 -18.58 1.20 10.93
C THR A 16 -17.11 0.80 10.85
N ALA A 17 -16.33 1.02 11.91
CA ALA A 17 -14.94 0.61 11.97
C ALA A 17 -14.78 -0.92 11.91
N ALA A 18 -15.65 -1.67 12.59
CA ALA A 18 -15.65 -3.13 12.52
C ALA A 18 -15.97 -3.64 11.11
N ALA A 19 -16.98 -3.07 10.45
CA ALA A 19 -17.33 -3.41 9.07
C ALA A 19 -16.20 -3.06 8.09
N ALA A 20 -15.61 -1.87 8.23
CA ALA A 20 -14.47 -1.44 7.41
C ALA A 20 -13.27 -2.38 7.61
N ARG A 21 -12.96 -2.77 8.84
CA ARG A 21 -11.91 -3.74 9.14
C ARG A 21 -12.14 -5.07 8.44
N ALA A 22 -13.34 -5.65 8.57
CA ALA A 22 -13.64 -6.91 7.92
C ALA A 22 -13.47 -6.85 6.40
N ALA A 23 -13.90 -5.74 5.78
CA ALA A 23 -13.69 -5.51 4.35
C ALA A 23 -12.20 -5.38 3.99
N THR A 24 -11.43 -4.59 4.75
CA THR A 24 -9.99 -4.42 4.48
C THR A 24 -9.20 -5.69 4.70
N ASP A 25 -9.52 -6.48 5.73
CA ASP A 25 -8.84 -7.75 6.02
C ASP A 25 -9.06 -8.75 4.88
N HIS A 26 -10.27 -8.80 4.31
CA HIS A 26 -10.55 -9.62 3.12
C HIS A 26 -9.76 -9.14 1.89
N LEU A 27 -9.75 -7.83 1.62
CA LEU A 27 -8.99 -7.26 0.50
C LEU A 27 -7.48 -7.49 0.65
N ASP A 28 -6.94 -7.39 1.88
CA ASP A 28 -5.53 -7.65 2.16
C ASP A 28 -5.17 -9.13 1.94
N ALA A 29 -6.08 -10.06 2.27
CA ALA A 29 -5.89 -11.48 2.01
C ALA A 29 -5.86 -11.80 0.50
N GLU A 30 -6.77 -11.23 -0.27
CA GLU A 30 -6.79 -11.37 -1.73
C GLU A 30 -5.54 -10.73 -2.36
N ALA A 31 -5.17 -9.53 -1.94
CA ALA A 31 -3.98 -8.84 -2.43
C ALA A 31 -2.68 -9.59 -2.10
N ALA A 32 -2.64 -10.39 -1.03
CA ALA A 32 -1.48 -11.21 -0.69
C ALA A 32 -1.15 -12.28 -1.75
N MET A 33 -2.10 -12.62 -2.63
CA MET A 33 -1.91 -13.54 -3.73
C MET A 33 -1.18 -12.92 -4.93
N VAL A 34 -1.05 -11.60 -4.98
CA VAL A 34 -0.30 -10.89 -6.03
C VAL A 34 1.16 -10.74 -5.62
N ASP A 35 2.10 -11.23 -6.44
CA ASP A 35 3.54 -11.04 -6.21
C ASP A 35 3.88 -9.54 -6.33
N PRO A 36 4.23 -8.84 -5.22
CA PRO A 36 4.50 -7.40 -5.26
C PRO A 36 5.86 -7.07 -5.89
N THR A 37 6.68 -8.07 -6.21
CA THR A 37 7.98 -7.91 -6.85
C THR A 37 7.92 -8.08 -8.37
N ASP A 38 6.81 -8.56 -8.93
CA ASP A 38 6.63 -8.75 -10.37
C ASP A 38 5.80 -7.60 -10.96
N ALA A 39 6.45 -6.73 -11.73
CA ALA A 39 5.79 -5.57 -12.34
C ALA A 39 4.78 -5.96 -13.43
N ALA A 40 4.87 -7.15 -14.03
CA ALA A 40 3.86 -7.65 -14.96
C ALA A 40 2.63 -8.15 -14.21
N ALA A 41 2.82 -8.93 -13.13
CA ALA A 41 1.73 -9.41 -12.28
C ALA A 41 0.93 -8.23 -11.70
N LEU A 42 1.62 -7.22 -11.17
CA LEU A 42 0.98 -6.02 -10.62
C LEU A 42 0.19 -5.22 -11.67
N ARG A 43 0.64 -5.16 -12.93
CA ARG A 43 -0.11 -4.47 -14.00
C ARG A 43 -1.29 -5.28 -14.53
N ALA A 44 -1.25 -6.59 -14.41
CA ALA A 44 -2.33 -7.47 -14.84
C ALA A 44 -3.46 -7.55 -13.80
N ALA A 45 -3.15 -7.31 -12.52
CA ALA A 45 -4.13 -7.28 -11.45
C ALA A 45 -5.03 -6.03 -11.53
N PRO A 46 -6.26 -6.08 -10.95
CA PRO A 46 -7.05 -4.87 -10.69
C PRO A 46 -6.24 -3.85 -9.90
N GLU A 47 -6.37 -2.56 -10.25
CA GLU A 47 -5.53 -1.50 -9.69
C GLU A 47 -5.52 -1.47 -8.16
N VAL A 48 -6.69 -1.65 -7.54
CA VAL A 48 -6.82 -1.71 -6.07
C VAL A 48 -5.98 -2.84 -5.46
N MET A 49 -5.93 -4.01 -6.11
CA MET A 49 -5.14 -5.16 -5.63
C MET A 49 -3.64 -4.90 -5.79
N ALA A 50 -3.23 -4.30 -6.91
CA ALA A 50 -1.84 -3.90 -7.12
C ALA A 50 -1.36 -2.91 -6.05
N VAL A 51 -2.16 -1.90 -5.73
CA VAL A 51 -1.84 -0.92 -4.69
C VAL A 51 -1.75 -1.58 -3.31
N LEU A 52 -2.68 -2.47 -2.94
CA LEU A 52 -2.66 -3.14 -1.64
C LEU A 52 -1.46 -4.09 -1.50
N ALA A 53 -1.16 -4.88 -2.53
CA ALA A 53 0.02 -5.76 -2.55
C ALA A 53 1.31 -4.95 -2.40
N LEU A 54 1.42 -3.84 -3.14
CA LEU A 54 2.57 -2.94 -3.07
C LEU A 54 2.67 -2.26 -1.71
N ARG A 55 1.56 -1.75 -1.15
CA ARG A 55 1.51 -1.14 0.19
C ARG A 55 1.98 -2.10 1.27
N ARG A 56 1.56 -3.36 1.21
CA ARG A 56 1.99 -4.42 2.14
C ARG A 56 3.49 -4.65 2.07
N TRP A 57 4.04 -4.71 0.86
CA TRP A 57 5.46 -4.94 0.66
C TRP A 57 6.33 -3.73 1.04
N LEU A 58 5.95 -2.51 0.64
CA LEU A 58 6.70 -1.31 0.97
C LEU A 58 6.77 -1.06 2.49
N ARG A 59 5.76 -1.49 3.24
CA ARG A 59 5.76 -1.45 4.71
C ARG A 59 6.96 -2.19 5.32
N THR A 60 7.51 -3.20 4.65
CA THR A 60 8.67 -3.95 5.18
C THR A 60 9.99 -3.18 5.08
N ALA A 61 10.04 -2.07 4.33
CA ALA A 61 11.19 -1.17 4.31
C ALA A 61 11.22 -0.25 5.54
N ASP A 62 10.07 0.03 6.15
CA ASP A 62 9.99 0.86 7.35
C ASP A 62 10.30 0.00 8.60
N PRO A 63 11.34 0.33 9.39
CA PRO A 63 11.71 -0.45 10.59
C PRO A 63 10.62 -0.55 11.65
N HIS A 64 9.68 0.40 11.64
CA HIS A 64 8.56 0.45 12.58
C HIS A 64 7.25 -0.03 11.93
N GLY A 65 7.29 -0.48 10.67
CA GLY A 65 6.15 -1.04 9.95
C GLY A 65 5.05 -0.02 9.63
N HIS A 66 5.39 1.27 9.56
CA HIS A 66 4.42 2.28 9.16
C HIS A 66 3.98 2.07 7.70
N PRO A 67 2.68 2.21 7.39
CA PRO A 67 2.23 2.16 6.01
C PRO A 67 2.80 3.35 5.23
N PRO A 68 3.18 3.18 3.95
CA PRO A 68 3.53 4.30 3.11
C PRO A 68 2.34 5.25 2.94
N ASP A 69 2.62 6.54 2.77
CA ASP A 69 1.63 7.54 2.42
C ASP A 69 1.14 7.38 0.96
N ALA A 70 0.02 8.04 0.63
CA ALA A 70 -0.60 7.97 -0.68
C ALA A 70 0.35 8.45 -1.79
N ALA A 71 1.06 9.55 -1.56
CA ALA A 71 2.01 10.11 -2.54
C ALA A 71 3.15 9.13 -2.87
N THR A 72 3.63 8.37 -1.89
CA THR A 72 4.66 7.34 -2.07
C THR A 72 4.12 6.17 -2.87
N LEU A 73 2.89 5.73 -2.60
CA LEU A 73 2.24 4.68 -3.38
C LEU A 73 2.00 5.10 -4.83
N GLU A 74 1.57 6.33 -5.08
CA GLU A 74 1.40 6.88 -6.44
C GLU A 74 2.72 6.84 -7.23
N ARG A 75 3.82 7.32 -6.63
CA ARG A 75 5.14 7.25 -7.27
C ARG A 75 5.60 5.81 -7.50
N ALA A 76 5.32 4.90 -6.56
CA ALA A 76 5.66 3.50 -6.69
C ALA A 76 4.86 2.83 -7.82
N MET A 77 3.58 3.15 -7.96
CA MET A 77 2.74 2.70 -9.08
C MET A 77 3.22 3.24 -10.43
N ALA A 78 3.78 4.45 -10.49
CA ALA A 78 4.42 4.95 -11.72
C ALA A 78 5.63 4.07 -12.15
N VAL A 79 6.35 3.45 -11.20
CA VAL A 79 7.41 2.48 -11.50
C VAL A 79 6.82 1.16 -12.04
N VAL A 80 5.71 0.70 -11.45
CA VAL A 80 4.95 -0.49 -11.90
C VAL A 80 4.46 -0.30 -13.34
N ARG A 81 3.84 0.85 -13.64
CA ARG A 81 3.29 1.21 -14.96
C ARG A 81 4.34 1.49 -16.04
N LEU A 82 5.62 1.37 -15.70
CA LEU A 82 6.77 1.61 -16.58
C LEU A 82 7.06 3.08 -16.93
N GLU A 83 6.39 4.03 -16.29
CA GLU A 83 6.55 5.48 -16.49
C GLU A 83 7.84 6.02 -15.85
N ARG A 84 8.35 5.31 -14.84
CA ARG A 84 9.61 5.59 -14.14
C ARG A 84 10.40 4.30 -14.01
N ARG A 85 11.74 4.41 -13.90
CA ARG A 85 12.62 3.26 -13.61
C ARG A 85 12.75 2.99 -12.10
N ALA A 86 12.67 4.04 -11.30
CA ALA A 86 12.81 3.97 -9.84
C ALA A 86 12.19 5.21 -9.19
N THR A 87 11.93 5.11 -7.88
CA THR A 87 11.53 6.24 -7.03
C THR A 87 12.07 6.06 -5.61
N GLU A 88 12.17 7.15 -4.88
CA GLU A 88 12.49 7.15 -3.45
C GLU A 88 11.22 7.01 -2.61
N ILE A 89 11.34 6.24 -1.54
CA ILE A 89 10.32 6.03 -0.53
C ILE A 89 10.85 6.47 0.84
N ALA A 90 10.01 6.41 1.88
CA ALA A 90 10.37 6.85 3.22
C ALA A 90 11.66 6.19 3.75
N GLY A 91 12.39 6.93 4.60
CA GLY A 91 13.62 6.44 5.23
C GLY A 91 14.82 6.30 4.28
N GLY A 92 14.80 6.97 3.11
CA GLY A 92 15.90 6.93 2.14
C GLY A 92 15.99 5.62 1.35
N TRP A 93 14.99 4.75 1.48
CA TRP A 93 14.88 3.54 0.67
C TRP A 93 14.54 3.89 -0.79
N ARG A 94 14.98 3.04 -1.70
CA ARG A 94 14.72 3.20 -3.13
C ARG A 94 13.99 1.99 -3.67
N LEU A 95 12.86 2.23 -4.32
CA LEU A 95 12.18 1.24 -5.14
C LEU A 95 12.68 1.35 -6.58
N ALA A 96 13.20 0.26 -7.14
CA ALA A 96 13.68 0.23 -8.52
C ALA A 96 13.13 -0.96 -9.29
N ARG A 97 12.95 -0.80 -10.60
CA ARG A 97 12.59 -1.89 -11.53
C ARG A 97 13.78 -2.26 -12.41
N ARG A 98 14.11 -3.54 -12.49
CA ARG A 98 15.08 -4.11 -13.43
C ARG A 98 14.58 -5.42 -14.00
N GLY A 99 14.53 -5.55 -15.33
CA GLY A 99 14.09 -6.79 -15.98
C GLY A 99 12.67 -7.24 -15.62
N GLY A 100 11.76 -6.30 -15.33
CA GLY A 100 10.40 -6.60 -14.88
C GLY A 100 10.25 -6.91 -13.38
N ARG A 101 11.36 -7.02 -12.65
CA ARG A 101 11.35 -7.23 -11.18
C ARG A 101 11.54 -5.92 -10.44
N LEU A 102 10.77 -5.74 -9.37
CA LEU A 102 10.92 -4.64 -8.41
C LEU A 102 11.86 -5.05 -7.28
N THR A 103 12.63 -4.10 -6.79
CA THR A 103 13.59 -4.32 -5.69
C THR A 103 13.61 -3.10 -4.79
N LEU A 104 13.66 -3.36 -3.48
CA LEU A 104 13.89 -2.35 -2.46
C LEU A 104 15.38 -2.32 -2.12
N VAL A 105 15.98 -1.14 -2.28
CA VAL A 105 17.39 -0.89 -1.98
C VAL A 105 17.44 -0.02 -0.73
N ALA A 106 18.16 -0.50 0.30
CA ALA A 106 18.37 0.24 1.53
C ALA A 106 19.21 1.50 1.28
N PRO A 107 19.05 2.56 2.10
CA PRO A 107 19.91 3.74 2.03
C PRO A 107 21.38 3.36 2.24
N ALA A 108 22.28 4.07 1.55
CA ALA A 108 23.72 3.94 1.79
C ALA A 108 24.04 4.40 3.23
N ARG A 109 24.88 3.65 3.93
CA ARG A 109 25.34 3.97 5.29
C ARG A 109 26.31 5.14 5.30
#